data_AF-A0A914H5U6-F1
#
_entry.id   AF-A0A914H5U6-F1
#
_cell.length_a   1.000
_cell.length_b   1.000
_cell.length_c   1.000
_cell.angle_alpha   90.00
_cell.angle_beta   90.00
_cell.angle_gamma   90.00
#
_symmetry.space_group_name_H-M   'P 1'
#
loop_
_entity.id
_entity.type
_entity.pdbx_description
1 polymer ?
#
loop_
_entity_poly.entity_id
_entity_poly.type
_entity_poly.pdbx_seq_one_letter_code
_entity_poly.pdbx_strand_id
1 'polypeptide(L)'
;MNCSAAEVCQFASHGRKFIIETLSADSDRADVYAFMQNIFRTNEPITCAIQSSALDTSQIFANICADCFQYDLSLVAKDTDGGTLIAICLNTLCEFDEQKEYTEEPADNKREFGEEIRNGPYTSKNANRLAVYIDWVERNVGFLSPETIRRAMKLEILAVHPAYARLGLASHLLRSSVQLALSSGCSHLITCATAVASQNFLASNPSKRSFFALSSTTECQFLSESMTTGKEQN
;
A
#
# COMPACT_ATOMS: atom_id res chain seq x y z
N MET A 1 -20.33 16.70 14.59
CA MET A 1 -19.25 15.71 14.42
C MET A 1 -17.96 16.48 14.53
N ASN A 2 -17.16 16.21 15.55
CA ASN A 2 -15.88 16.89 15.73
C ASN A 2 -14.90 16.29 14.72
N CYS A 3 -14.48 17.05 13.72
CA CYS A 3 -13.32 16.74 12.89
C CYS A 3 -12.11 16.62 13.83
N SER A 4 -11.47 15.44 13.80
CA SER A 4 -10.24 15.17 14.51
C SER A 4 -9.18 16.18 14.08
N ALA A 5 -8.55 16.86 15.04
CA ALA A 5 -7.42 17.72 14.76
C ALA A 5 -6.31 16.90 14.08
N ALA A 6 -5.65 17.48 13.07
CA ALA A 6 -4.43 16.93 12.52
C ALA A 6 -3.41 16.76 13.67
N GLU A 7 -3.06 15.52 14.01
CA GLU A 7 -1.97 15.26 14.95
C GLU A 7 -0.66 15.61 14.26
N VAL A 8 -0.27 16.88 14.35
CA VAL A 8 1.06 17.35 13.97
C VAL A 8 2.03 16.86 15.04
N CYS A 9 2.73 15.76 14.76
CA CYS A 9 3.76 15.23 15.64
C CYS A 9 5.14 15.61 15.11
N GLN A 10 5.94 16.27 15.94
CA GLN A 10 7.35 16.51 15.64
C GLN A 10 8.18 15.28 16.03
N PHE A 11 8.86 14.70 15.05
CA PHE A 11 9.78 13.60 15.24
C PHE A 11 11.20 14.08 14.96
N ALA A 12 12.11 13.87 15.91
CA ALA A 12 13.52 14.22 15.73
C ALA A 12 14.38 12.94 15.69
N SER A 13 15.26 12.84 14.71
CA SER A 13 16.15 11.70 14.53
C SER A 13 17.42 12.13 13.83
N HIS A 14 18.57 11.72 14.37
CA HIS A 14 19.89 12.01 13.79
C HIS A 14 20.12 13.50 13.48
N GLY A 15 19.63 14.40 14.36
CA GLY A 15 19.77 15.85 14.21
C GLY A 15 18.80 16.50 13.22
N ARG A 16 17.92 15.73 12.57
CA ARG A 16 16.85 16.24 11.70
C ARG A 16 15.53 16.26 12.43
N LYS A 17 14.65 17.18 12.04
CA LYS A 17 13.28 17.28 12.54
C LYS A 17 12.30 17.08 11.41
N PHE A 18 11.21 16.41 11.72
CA PHE A 18 10.18 16.01 10.78
C PHE A 18 8.83 16.35 11.36
N ILE A 19 7.92 16.77 10.52
CA ILE A 19 6.50 16.93 10.84
C ILE A 19 5.78 15.73 10.25
N ILE A 20 5.02 15.01 11.07
CA ILE A 20 4.07 13.99 10.62
C ILE A 20 2.68 14.54 10.85
N GLU A 21 1.81 14.42 9.85
CA GLU A 21 0.44 14.89 9.91
C GLU A 21 -0.50 14.00 9.10
N THR A 22 -1.79 14.04 9.44
CA THR A 22 -2.85 13.43 8.63
C THR A 22 -3.00 14.19 7.34
N LEU A 23 -3.04 13.45 6.23
CA LEU A 23 -3.27 13.98 4.90
C LEU A 23 -4.68 14.59 4.83
N SER A 24 -4.75 15.91 4.95
CA SER A 24 -6.02 16.66 5.03
C SER A 24 -6.09 17.83 4.05
N ALA A 25 -4.95 18.27 3.49
CA ALA A 25 -4.88 19.40 2.58
C ALA A 25 -4.89 18.96 1.11
N ASP A 26 -5.69 19.63 0.27
CA ASP A 26 -5.67 19.42 -1.18
C ASP A 26 -4.28 19.70 -1.80
N SER A 27 -3.48 20.58 -1.18
CA SER A 27 -2.10 20.85 -1.60
C SER A 27 -1.22 19.60 -1.52
N ASP A 28 -1.41 18.77 -0.50
CA ASP A 28 -0.57 17.61 -0.26
C ASP A 28 -0.91 16.47 -1.21
N ARG A 29 -2.12 16.45 -1.77
CA ARG A 29 -2.56 15.40 -2.71
C ARG A 29 -1.72 15.39 -3.98
N ALA A 30 -1.39 16.58 -4.50
CA ALA A 30 -0.52 16.71 -5.66
C ALA A 30 0.92 16.25 -5.35
N ASP A 31 1.44 16.62 -4.18
CA ASP A 31 2.76 16.22 -3.72
C ASP A 31 2.85 14.71 -3.48
N VAL A 32 1.81 14.10 -2.90
CA VAL A 32 1.71 12.64 -2.72
C VAL A 32 1.72 11.92 -4.07
N TYR A 33 0.94 12.38 -5.05
CA TYR A 33 0.96 11.78 -6.38
C TYR A 33 2.34 11.93 -7.06
N ALA A 34 2.97 13.10 -6.92
CA ALA A 34 4.33 13.30 -7.41
C ALA A 34 5.34 12.39 -6.69
N PHE A 35 5.19 12.18 -5.39
CA PHE A 35 6.01 11.25 -4.61
C PHE A 35 5.81 9.80 -5.07
N MET A 36 4.56 9.38 -5.32
CA MET A 36 4.25 8.06 -5.88
C MET A 36 4.97 7.84 -7.21
N GLN A 37 4.90 8.81 -8.12
CA GLN A 37 5.49 8.70 -9.46
C GLN A 37 7.03 8.74 -9.48
N ASN A 38 7.62 9.59 -8.63
CA ASN A 38 9.06 9.87 -8.70
C ASN A 38 9.88 9.02 -7.72
N ILE A 39 9.29 8.66 -6.57
CA ILE A 39 9.97 7.92 -5.51
C ILE A 39 9.44 6.50 -5.41
N PHE A 40 8.13 6.30 -5.21
CA PHE A 40 7.62 4.94 -4.99
C PHE A 40 7.80 4.05 -6.22
N ARG A 41 7.33 4.48 -7.41
CA ARG A 41 7.46 3.74 -8.69
C ARG A 41 8.87 3.23 -8.97
N THR A 42 9.87 4.06 -8.65
CA THR A 42 11.27 3.81 -9.02
C THR A 42 12.01 2.97 -7.99
N ASN A 43 11.38 2.67 -6.85
CA ASN A 43 11.97 1.91 -5.75
C ASN A 43 11.12 0.68 -5.34
N GLU A 44 9.83 0.63 -5.69
CA GLU A 44 8.96 -0.51 -5.41
C GLU A 44 9.34 -1.71 -6.31
N PRO A 45 9.48 -2.93 -5.74
CA PRO A 45 10.00 -4.07 -6.48
C PRO A 45 9.22 -4.47 -7.74
N ILE A 46 7.89 -4.46 -7.71
CA ILE A 46 7.06 -4.92 -8.84
C ILE A 46 7.10 -3.92 -9.98
N THR A 47 6.94 -2.62 -9.69
CA THR A 47 7.02 -1.55 -10.67
C THR A 47 8.41 -1.48 -11.31
N CYS A 48 9.46 -1.80 -10.56
CA CYS A 48 10.81 -1.99 -11.09
C CYS A 48 10.93 -3.24 -11.97
N ALA A 49 10.40 -4.38 -11.52
CA ALA A 49 10.49 -5.65 -12.24
C ALA A 49 9.81 -5.61 -13.63
N ILE A 50 8.68 -4.91 -13.73
CA ILE A 50 7.97 -4.71 -15.00
C ILE A 50 8.48 -3.50 -15.80
N GLN A 51 9.54 -2.84 -15.32
CA GLN A 51 10.15 -1.64 -15.91
C GLN A 51 9.10 -0.55 -16.22
N SER A 52 8.18 -0.33 -15.27
CA SER A 52 7.06 0.58 -15.48
C SER A 52 7.51 2.02 -15.72
N SER A 53 6.95 2.63 -16.74
CA SER A 53 7.06 4.06 -17.00
C SER A 53 6.09 4.86 -16.12
N ALA A 54 6.27 6.18 -16.06
CA ALA A 54 5.31 7.07 -15.41
C ALA A 54 3.92 7.01 -16.07
N LEU A 55 3.86 6.75 -17.38
CA LEU A 55 2.59 6.57 -18.10
C LEU A 55 1.88 5.29 -17.65
N ASP A 56 2.62 4.19 -17.51
CA ASP A 56 2.06 2.89 -17.08
C ASP A 56 1.42 2.97 -15.69
N THR A 57 1.98 3.76 -14.79
CA THR A 57 1.53 3.84 -13.40
C THR A 57 0.57 4.99 -13.13
N SER A 58 0.41 5.92 -14.07
CA SER A 58 -0.37 7.14 -13.87
C SER A 58 -1.81 6.89 -13.42
N GLN A 59 -2.56 6.05 -14.15
CA GLN A 59 -3.97 5.79 -13.85
C GLN A 59 -4.13 4.98 -12.57
N ILE A 60 -3.34 3.92 -12.38
CA ILE A 60 -3.45 3.07 -11.19
C ILE A 60 -3.04 3.83 -9.92
N PHE A 61 -2.00 4.66 -9.97
CA PHE A 61 -1.61 5.49 -8.82
C PHE A 61 -2.61 6.61 -8.55
N ALA A 62 -3.22 7.18 -9.58
CA ALA A 62 -4.31 8.15 -9.40
C ALA A 62 -5.50 7.50 -8.69
N ASN A 63 -5.87 6.27 -9.07
CA ASN A 63 -6.94 5.51 -8.41
C ASN A 63 -6.60 5.20 -6.95
N ILE A 64 -5.40 4.65 -6.68
CA ILE A 64 -4.93 4.37 -5.31
C ILE A 64 -4.97 5.65 -4.46
N CYS A 65 -4.46 6.76 -4.99
CA CYS A 65 -4.51 8.05 -4.30
C CYS A 65 -5.96 8.48 -4.03
N ALA A 66 -6.83 8.42 -5.04
CA ALA A 66 -8.24 8.79 -4.89
C ALA A 66 -8.92 7.98 -3.78
N ASP A 67 -8.70 6.67 -3.73
CA ASP A 67 -9.25 5.79 -2.70
C ASP A 67 -8.69 6.13 -1.30
N CYS A 68 -7.38 6.35 -1.19
CA CYS A 68 -6.73 6.73 0.07
C CYS A 68 -7.15 8.12 0.58
N PHE A 69 -7.65 8.99 -0.31
CA PHE A 69 -8.06 10.36 0.03
C PHE A 69 -9.53 10.45 0.45
N GLN A 70 -10.30 9.36 0.34
CA GLN A 70 -11.70 9.31 0.80
C GLN A 70 -11.80 9.36 2.33
N TYR A 71 -10.73 9.03 3.04
CA TYR A 71 -10.70 8.93 4.49
C TYR A 71 -9.51 9.72 5.07
N ASP A 72 -9.71 10.33 6.23
CA ASP A 72 -8.66 11.02 7.00
C ASP A 72 -7.76 10.02 7.76
N LEU A 73 -7.30 8.98 7.06
CA LEU A 73 -6.52 7.85 7.62
C LEU A 73 -5.09 7.81 7.09
N SER A 74 -4.79 8.54 6.01
CA SER A 74 -3.46 8.58 5.42
C SER A 74 -2.57 9.58 6.16
N LEU A 75 -1.28 9.26 6.27
CA LEU A 75 -0.28 10.08 6.94
C LEU A 75 0.84 10.49 5.97
N VAL A 76 1.34 11.70 6.15
CA VAL A 76 2.51 12.21 5.43
C VAL A 76 3.57 12.67 6.42
N ALA A 77 4.84 12.62 5.99
CA ALA A 77 5.95 13.21 6.72
C ALA A 77 6.66 14.25 5.86
N LYS A 78 6.89 15.44 6.43
CA LYS A 78 7.57 16.57 5.80
C LYS A 78 8.84 16.93 6.57
N ASP A 79 9.86 17.34 5.85
CA ASP A 79 11.07 17.92 6.44
C ASP A 79 10.79 19.33 6.97
N THR A 80 11.23 19.67 8.19
CA THR A 80 10.92 20.97 8.80
C THR A 80 11.65 22.15 8.15
N ASP A 81 12.79 21.89 7.50
CA ASP A 81 13.66 22.96 7.00
C ASP A 81 13.18 23.46 5.64
N GLY A 82 12.48 22.62 4.87
CA GLY A 82 11.96 22.95 3.53
C GLY A 82 10.48 22.67 3.30
N GLY A 83 9.78 22.02 4.23
CA GLY A 83 8.38 21.58 4.05
C GLY A 83 8.21 20.44 3.04
N THR A 84 9.31 19.91 2.49
CA THR A 84 9.30 18.88 1.45
C THR A 84 8.71 17.57 1.97
N LEU A 85 7.81 16.96 1.19
CA LEU A 85 7.28 15.62 1.44
C LEU A 85 8.39 14.56 1.30
N ILE A 86 8.65 13.82 2.38
CA ILE A 86 9.76 12.85 2.48
C ILE A 86 9.31 11.42 2.78
N ALA A 87 8.07 11.23 3.23
CA ALA A 87 7.49 9.91 3.39
C ALA A 87 5.95 9.96 3.35
N ILE A 88 5.36 8.84 2.95
CA ILE A 88 3.92 8.64 2.89
C ILE A 88 3.56 7.31 3.54
N CYS A 89 2.41 7.28 4.21
CA CYS A 89 1.72 6.07 4.63
C CYS A 89 0.24 6.22 4.22
N LEU A 90 -0.10 5.67 3.06
CA LEU A 90 -1.44 5.76 2.51
C LEU A 90 -2.27 4.58 2.98
N ASN A 91 -3.45 4.90 3.51
CA ASN A 91 -4.35 3.91 4.10
C ASN A 91 -5.77 4.09 3.53
N THR A 92 -6.46 2.96 3.35
CA THR A 92 -7.88 2.88 3.00
C THR A 92 -8.66 2.18 4.11
N LEU A 93 -9.98 2.26 4.05
CA LEU A 93 -10.88 1.55 4.95
C LEU A 93 -11.47 0.33 4.24
N CYS A 94 -11.43 -0.83 4.90
CA CYS A 94 -12.09 -2.04 4.43
C CYS A 94 -13.23 -2.40 5.39
N GLU A 95 -14.43 -2.54 4.83
CA GLU A 95 -15.60 -3.03 5.55
C GLU A 95 -15.95 -4.42 5.04
N PHE A 96 -16.26 -5.32 5.96
CA PHE A 96 -16.60 -6.70 5.65
C PHE A 96 -18.08 -6.93 5.89
N ASP A 97 -18.71 -7.63 4.97
CA ASP A 97 -20.13 -7.96 5.06
C ASP A 97 -20.32 -9.20 5.93
N GLU A 98 -21.05 -9.03 7.03
CA GLU A 98 -21.38 -10.10 7.99
C GLU A 98 -22.21 -11.23 7.38
N GLN A 99 -22.93 -10.95 6.28
CA GLN A 99 -23.76 -11.93 5.59
C GLN A 99 -23.03 -12.62 4.43
N LYS A 100 -21.84 -12.13 4.07
CA LYS A 100 -21.05 -12.69 2.99
C LYS A 100 -20.14 -13.79 3.52
N GLU A 101 -20.37 -15.00 3.04
CA GLU A 101 -19.42 -16.09 3.24
C GLU A 101 -18.23 -15.86 2.31
N TYR A 102 -17.05 -15.64 2.90
CA TYR A 102 -15.80 -15.54 2.14
C TYR A 102 -15.20 -16.93 2.02
N THR A 103 -15.16 -17.47 0.81
CA THR A 103 -14.55 -18.77 0.52
C THR A 103 -13.11 -18.58 0.05
N GLU A 104 -12.20 -19.45 0.49
CA GLU A 104 -10.86 -19.51 -0.07
C GLU A 104 -10.93 -19.89 -1.56
N GLU A 105 -10.34 -19.04 -2.41
CA GLU A 105 -10.01 -19.49 -3.77
C GLU A 105 -8.68 -20.26 -3.71
N PRO A 106 -8.67 -21.56 -4.08
CA PRO A 106 -7.46 -22.36 -4.05
C PRO A 106 -6.40 -21.77 -4.98
N ALA A 107 -5.16 -21.76 -4.51
CA ALA A 107 -4.02 -21.35 -5.31
C ALA A 107 -3.86 -22.28 -6.52
N ASP A 108 -4.20 -21.80 -7.72
CA ASP A 108 -3.99 -22.51 -8.97
C ASP A 108 -2.68 -22.05 -9.60
N ASN A 109 -1.63 -22.83 -9.38
CA ASN A 109 -0.29 -22.58 -9.92
C ASN A 109 -0.22 -22.67 -11.46
N LYS A 110 -1.31 -23.06 -12.13
CA LYS A 110 -1.43 -23.12 -13.59
C LYS A 110 -2.37 -22.06 -14.17
N ARG A 111 -2.89 -21.15 -13.34
CA ARG A 111 -3.79 -20.09 -13.82
C ARG A 111 -3.06 -19.19 -14.83
N GLU A 112 -3.70 -18.97 -15.97
CA GLU A 112 -3.24 -18.01 -16.96
C GLU A 112 -3.95 -16.66 -16.78
N PHE A 113 -3.18 -15.59 -16.62
CA PHE A 113 -3.70 -14.23 -16.45
C PHE A 113 -3.82 -13.44 -17.76
N GLY A 114 -3.54 -14.07 -18.90
CA GLY A 114 -3.41 -13.40 -20.19
C GLY A 114 -4.67 -12.61 -20.60
N GLU A 115 -5.84 -13.22 -20.45
CA GLU A 115 -7.12 -12.58 -20.78
C GLU A 115 -7.51 -11.47 -19.81
N GLU A 116 -7.27 -11.66 -18.50
CA GLU A 116 -7.52 -10.62 -17.49
C GLU A 116 -6.64 -9.39 -17.73
N ILE A 117 -5.37 -9.60 -18.08
CA ILE A 117 -4.43 -8.52 -18.42
C ILE A 117 -4.84 -7.81 -19.71
N ARG A 118 -5.29 -8.56 -20.72
CA ARG A 118 -5.68 -8.02 -22.04
C ARG A 118 -6.94 -7.17 -21.94
N ASN A 119 -7.90 -7.62 -21.14
CA ASN A 119 -9.22 -7.00 -20.99
C ASN A 119 -9.32 -6.08 -19.76
N GLY A 120 -8.19 -5.84 -19.08
CA GLY A 120 -8.14 -4.99 -17.90
C GLY A 120 -8.50 -3.53 -18.19
N PRO A 121 -8.86 -2.75 -17.15
CA PRO A 121 -9.48 -1.43 -17.31
C PRO A 121 -8.49 -0.33 -17.73
N TYR A 122 -7.18 -0.61 -17.69
CA TYR A 122 -6.15 0.37 -17.96
C TYR A 122 -5.65 0.27 -19.41
N THR A 123 -5.24 1.41 -19.97
CA THR A 123 -4.72 1.48 -21.34
C THR A 123 -3.34 0.84 -21.49
N SER A 124 -2.53 0.84 -20.42
CA SER A 124 -1.23 0.19 -20.41
C SER A 124 -1.35 -1.27 -20.00
N LYS A 125 -0.73 -2.16 -20.80
CA LYS A 125 -0.59 -3.58 -20.45
C LYS A 125 0.14 -3.78 -19.11
N ASN A 126 1.10 -2.93 -18.78
CA ASN A 126 1.82 -3.02 -17.50
C ASN A 126 0.95 -2.56 -16.32
N ALA A 127 0.08 -1.57 -16.52
CA ALA A 127 -0.92 -1.19 -15.53
C ALA A 127 -1.89 -2.36 -15.25
N ASN A 128 -2.38 -3.01 -16.31
CA ASN A 128 -3.26 -4.18 -16.17
C ASN A 128 -2.55 -5.35 -15.49
N ARG A 129 -1.27 -5.59 -15.77
CA ARG A 129 -0.46 -6.59 -15.04
C ARG A 129 -0.41 -6.30 -13.55
N LEU A 130 -0.14 -5.05 -13.17
CA LEU A 130 -0.09 -4.66 -11.77
C LEU A 130 -1.46 -4.80 -11.10
N ALA A 131 -2.54 -4.39 -11.77
CA ALA A 131 -3.89 -4.50 -11.25
C ALA A 131 -4.31 -5.96 -11.01
N VAL A 132 -4.09 -6.84 -11.99
CA VAL A 132 -4.38 -8.27 -11.88
C VAL A 132 -3.54 -8.91 -10.78
N TYR A 133 -2.27 -8.51 -10.64
CA TYR A 133 -1.43 -8.99 -9.55
C TYR A 133 -1.98 -8.59 -8.17
N ILE A 134 -2.31 -7.31 -7.98
CA ILE A 134 -2.83 -6.79 -6.71
C ILE A 134 -4.15 -7.50 -6.37
N ASP A 135 -5.07 -7.57 -7.33
CA ASP A 135 -6.33 -8.31 -7.19
C ASP A 135 -6.08 -9.78 -6.83
N TRP A 136 -5.06 -10.40 -7.46
CA TRP A 136 -4.69 -11.77 -7.12
C TRP A 136 -4.21 -11.97 -5.70
N VAL A 137 -3.33 -11.11 -5.20
CA VAL A 137 -2.86 -11.22 -3.82
C VAL A 137 -4.00 -10.91 -2.83
N GLU A 138 -4.92 -10.01 -3.19
CA GLU A 138 -5.96 -9.52 -2.28
C GLU A 138 -7.25 -10.34 -2.28
N ARG A 139 -7.48 -11.23 -3.26
CA ARG A 139 -8.72 -12.02 -3.41
C ARG A 139 -9.15 -12.76 -2.15
N ASN A 140 -8.19 -13.22 -1.37
CA ASN A 140 -8.42 -14.05 -0.17
C ASN A 140 -8.38 -13.23 1.13
N VAL A 141 -8.26 -11.90 1.08
CA VAL A 141 -8.27 -11.04 2.29
C VAL A 141 -9.50 -11.30 3.15
N GLY A 142 -10.67 -11.43 2.52
CA GLY A 142 -11.92 -11.69 3.24
C GLY A 142 -11.95 -13.05 3.93
N PHE A 143 -11.42 -14.09 3.28
CA PHE A 143 -11.32 -15.43 3.87
C PHE A 143 -10.30 -15.48 5.02
N LEU A 144 -9.18 -14.77 4.86
CA LEU A 144 -8.11 -14.72 5.86
C LEU A 144 -8.44 -13.80 7.05
N SER A 145 -9.49 -12.99 6.91
CA SER A 145 -9.97 -12.13 7.98
C SER A 145 -10.81 -12.96 8.96
N PRO A 146 -10.55 -12.89 10.27
CA PRO A 146 -11.43 -13.50 11.27
C PRO A 146 -12.89 -13.11 11.03
N GLU A 147 -13.82 -14.05 11.19
CA GLU A 147 -15.29 -13.85 11.03
C GLU A 147 -15.85 -12.68 11.84
N THR A 148 -15.10 -12.20 12.83
CA THR A 148 -15.47 -11.09 13.72
C THR A 148 -15.02 -9.72 13.23
N ILE A 149 -14.21 -9.64 12.16
CA ILE A 149 -13.76 -8.36 11.60
C ILE A 149 -14.90 -7.75 10.79
N ARG A 150 -15.49 -6.68 11.32
CA ARG A 150 -16.44 -5.83 10.57
C ARG A 150 -15.74 -4.71 9.78
N ARG A 151 -14.61 -4.25 10.32
CA ARG A 151 -13.86 -3.11 9.81
C ARG A 151 -12.37 -3.29 10.07
N ALA A 152 -11.58 -3.12 9.02
CA ALA A 152 -10.13 -3.07 9.07
C ALA A 152 -9.61 -1.85 8.32
N MET A 153 -8.41 -1.40 8.69
CA MET A 153 -7.69 -0.39 7.90
C MET A 153 -6.69 -1.12 7.00
N LYS A 154 -6.70 -0.80 5.71
CA LYS A 154 -5.72 -1.35 4.78
C LYS A 154 -4.58 -0.35 4.57
N LEU A 155 -3.35 -0.80 4.81
CA LEU A 155 -2.15 -0.05 4.47
C LEU A 155 -1.81 -0.38 3.02
N GLU A 156 -2.12 0.57 2.14
CA GLU A 156 -1.90 0.46 0.70
C GLU A 156 -0.44 0.70 0.36
N ILE A 157 0.12 1.80 0.86
CA ILE A 157 1.48 2.24 0.52
C ILE A 157 2.20 2.72 1.77
N LEU A 158 3.40 2.20 2.01
CA LEU A 158 4.34 2.77 2.96
C LEU A 158 5.67 3.00 2.25
N ALA A 159 6.04 4.27 2.10
CA ALA A 159 7.23 4.65 1.36
C ALA A 159 7.96 5.80 2.05
N VAL A 160 9.29 5.70 2.08
CA VAL A 160 10.18 6.72 2.62
C VAL A 160 11.20 7.07 1.54
N HIS A 161 11.44 8.36 1.36
CA HIS A 161 12.46 8.84 0.43
C HIS A 161 13.82 8.24 0.80
N PRO A 162 14.61 7.67 -0.15
CA PRO A 162 15.86 6.96 0.16
C PRO A 162 16.86 7.77 1.01
N ALA A 163 16.99 9.07 0.75
CA ALA A 163 17.85 9.98 1.53
C ALA A 163 17.43 10.19 3.01
N TYR A 164 16.26 9.70 3.40
CA TYR A 164 15.70 9.73 4.75
C TYR A 164 15.43 8.33 5.31
N ALA A 165 15.89 7.28 4.61
CA ALA A 165 15.79 5.91 5.08
C ALA A 165 16.59 5.68 6.37
N ARG A 166 16.19 4.68 7.16
CA ARG A 166 16.81 4.31 8.44
C ARG A 166 16.77 5.38 9.53
N LEU A 167 16.00 6.46 9.35
CA LEU A 167 15.77 7.47 10.39
C LEU A 167 14.60 7.15 11.32
N GLY A 168 13.91 6.02 11.11
CA GLY A 168 12.74 5.61 11.92
C GLY A 168 11.38 6.10 11.42
N LEU A 169 11.35 6.85 10.30
CA LEU A 169 10.11 7.41 9.73
C LEU A 169 9.04 6.35 9.44
N ALA A 170 9.41 5.26 8.76
CA ALA A 170 8.48 4.16 8.46
C ALA A 170 7.89 3.53 9.75
N SER A 171 8.71 3.37 10.79
CA SER A 171 8.26 2.86 12.09
C SER A 171 7.31 3.82 12.78
N HIS A 172 7.57 5.11 12.70
CA HIS A 172 6.71 6.13 13.30
C HIS A 172 5.38 6.21 12.57
N LEU A 173 5.39 6.32 11.23
CA LEU A 173 4.19 6.34 10.40
C LEU A 173 3.32 5.10 10.65
N LEU A 174 3.92 3.90 10.67
CA LEU A 174 3.18 2.67 10.93
C LEU A 174 2.52 2.66 12.32
N ARG A 175 3.22 3.12 13.36
CA ARG A 175 2.65 3.20 14.72
C ARG A 175 1.51 4.21 14.78
N SER A 176 1.66 5.37 14.15
CA SER A 176 0.60 6.39 14.06
C SER A 176 -0.61 5.84 13.29
N SER A 177 -0.39 5.13 12.18
CA SER A 177 -1.46 4.47 11.42
C SER A 177 -2.21 3.44 12.29
N VAL A 178 -1.54 2.66 13.12
CA VAL A 178 -2.21 1.75 14.06
C VAL A 178 -3.10 2.49 15.05
N GLN A 179 -2.66 3.64 15.57
CA GLN A 179 -3.49 4.45 16.47
C GLN A 179 -4.71 5.02 15.73
N LEU A 180 -4.53 5.51 14.50
CA LEU A 180 -5.63 5.97 13.66
C LEU A 180 -6.65 4.86 13.39
N ALA A 181 -6.19 3.66 13.05
CA ALA A 181 -7.06 2.49 12.87
C ALA A 181 -7.92 2.23 14.11
N LEU A 182 -7.30 2.15 15.29
CA LEU A 182 -8.02 1.92 16.55
C LEU A 182 -9.04 3.02 16.84
N SER A 183 -8.65 4.29 16.65
CA SER A 183 -9.54 5.44 16.85
C SER A 183 -10.73 5.48 15.88
N SER A 184 -10.58 4.85 14.71
CA SER A 184 -11.61 4.77 13.66
C SER A 184 -12.50 3.52 13.77
N GLY A 185 -12.35 2.77 14.87
CA GLY A 185 -13.10 1.54 15.14
C GLY A 185 -12.62 0.33 14.35
N CYS A 186 -11.44 0.39 13.73
CA CYS A 186 -10.82 -0.77 13.10
C CYS A 186 -10.19 -1.65 14.17
N SER A 187 -10.42 -2.96 14.07
CA SER A 187 -9.79 -3.94 14.96
C SER A 187 -8.47 -4.47 14.40
N HIS A 188 -8.25 -4.28 13.09
CA HIS A 188 -7.15 -4.86 12.34
C HIS A 188 -6.57 -3.89 11.32
N LEU A 189 -5.28 -4.10 11.02
CA LEU A 189 -4.56 -3.51 9.92
C LEU A 189 -4.18 -4.63 8.94
N ILE A 190 -4.55 -4.46 7.68
CA ILE A 190 -4.25 -5.41 6.61
C ILE A 190 -3.31 -4.77 5.59
N THR A 191 -2.44 -5.55 4.96
CA THR A 191 -1.56 -5.03 3.91
C THR A 191 -1.06 -6.13 2.98
N CYS A 192 -0.89 -5.78 1.70
CA CYS A 192 -0.17 -6.56 0.71
C CYS A 192 1.29 -6.07 0.67
N ALA A 193 2.19 -6.80 1.33
CA ALA A 193 3.60 -6.40 1.40
C ALA A 193 4.39 -7.02 0.24
N THR A 194 4.60 -6.26 -0.82
CA THR A 194 5.27 -6.75 -2.05
C THR A 194 6.79 -6.85 -1.93
N ALA A 195 7.40 -6.01 -1.09
CA ALA A 195 8.84 -6.00 -0.85
C ALA A 195 9.25 -6.85 0.35
N VAL A 196 10.30 -7.66 0.21
CA VAL A 196 10.92 -8.42 1.32
C VAL A 196 11.29 -7.49 2.49
N ALA A 197 11.78 -6.28 2.19
CA ALA A 197 12.08 -5.28 3.22
C ALA A 197 10.83 -4.90 4.03
N SER A 198 9.69 -4.67 3.36
CA SER A 198 8.41 -4.35 4.01
C SER A 198 7.88 -5.53 4.81
N GLN A 199 7.95 -6.76 4.27
CA GLN A 199 7.55 -7.99 4.97
C GLN A 199 8.33 -8.17 6.28
N ASN A 200 9.67 -8.05 6.22
CA ASN A 200 10.53 -8.15 7.41
C ASN A 200 10.27 -7.02 8.40
N PHE A 201 10.06 -5.80 7.92
CA PHE A 201 9.76 -4.64 8.74
C PHE A 201 8.43 -4.82 9.51
N LEU A 202 7.39 -5.31 8.84
CA LEU A 202 6.09 -5.58 9.46
C LEU A 202 6.18 -6.76 10.45
N ALA A 203 6.88 -7.84 10.08
CA ALA A 203 7.02 -9.03 10.93
C ALA A 203 7.84 -8.78 12.22
N SER A 204 8.74 -7.80 12.21
CA SER A 204 9.56 -7.44 13.37
C SER A 204 8.88 -6.43 14.31
N ASN A 205 7.73 -5.88 13.95
CA ASN A 205 7.05 -4.88 14.77
C ASN A 205 6.24 -5.54 15.92
N PRO A 206 6.46 -5.17 17.20
CA PRO A 206 5.85 -5.84 18.36
C PRO A 206 4.33 -5.67 18.50
N SER A 207 3.67 -4.81 17.72
CA SER A 207 2.21 -4.62 17.72
C SER A 207 1.41 -5.78 17.08
N LYS A 208 1.95 -7.01 17.08
CA LYS A 208 1.51 -8.18 16.30
C LYS A 208 0.07 -8.64 16.49
N ARG A 209 -0.67 -8.12 17.47
CA ARG A 209 -2.04 -8.59 17.76
C ARG A 209 -3.10 -8.14 16.73
N SER A 210 -2.77 -7.23 15.81
CA SER A 210 -3.73 -6.64 14.87
C SER A 210 -3.25 -6.60 13.42
N PHE A 211 -2.21 -7.35 13.04
CA PHE A 211 -1.60 -7.28 11.70
C PHE A 211 -1.82 -8.55 10.89
N PHE A 212 -2.48 -8.42 9.75
CA PHE A 212 -2.48 -9.43 8.69
C PHE A 212 -1.65 -8.91 7.52
N ALA A 213 -0.45 -9.48 7.35
CA ALA A 213 0.39 -9.21 6.19
C ALA A 213 0.23 -10.38 5.21
N LEU A 214 -0.25 -10.10 4.01
CA LEU A 214 -0.21 -11.06 2.91
C LEU A 214 1.22 -11.07 2.36
N SER A 215 1.91 -12.21 2.51
CA SER A 215 3.26 -12.39 1.98
C SER A 215 3.20 -13.06 0.61
N SER A 216 3.68 -12.36 -0.41
CA SER A 216 3.77 -12.87 -1.78
C SER A 216 4.99 -13.76 -2.05
N THR A 217 5.71 -14.24 -1.03
CA THR A 217 7.00 -14.93 -1.21
C THR A 217 6.92 -16.18 -2.05
N THR A 218 5.77 -16.85 -2.10
CA THR A 218 5.56 -18.02 -2.96
C THR A 218 5.02 -17.63 -4.34
N GLU A 219 4.28 -16.51 -4.47
CA GLU A 219 3.59 -16.10 -5.70
C GLU A 219 4.42 -15.16 -6.59
N CYS A 220 5.29 -14.32 -5.99
CA CYS A 220 6.18 -13.41 -6.71
C CYS A 220 7.16 -14.14 -7.65
N GLN A 221 7.60 -15.34 -7.28
CA GLN A 221 8.55 -16.10 -8.10
C GLN A 221 7.87 -16.56 -9.41
N PHE A 222 6.64 -17.11 -9.32
CA PHE A 222 5.86 -17.56 -10.47
C PHE A 222 5.33 -16.42 -11.36
N LEU A 223 4.89 -15.30 -10.77
CA LEU A 223 4.43 -14.15 -11.54
C LEU A 223 5.59 -13.43 -12.23
N SER A 224 6.78 -13.35 -11.62
CA SER A 224 7.97 -12.80 -12.30
C SER A 224 8.38 -13.61 -13.54
N GLU A 225 8.25 -14.94 -13.48
CA GLU A 225 8.57 -15.84 -14.60
C GLU A 225 7.54 -15.77 -15.74
N SER A 226 6.25 -15.65 -15.42
CA SER A 226 5.18 -15.46 -16.42
C SER A 226 5.10 -14.02 -16.96
N MET A 227 5.48 -13.01 -16.18
CA MET A 227 5.55 -11.61 -16.62
C MET A 227 6.74 -11.33 -17.56
N THR A 228 7.83 -12.10 -17.43
CA THR A 228 9.04 -12.00 -18.28
C THR A 228 8.96 -12.87 -19.53
N THR A 229 8.30 -14.03 -19.46
CA THR A 229 8.12 -14.91 -20.61
C THR A 229 6.82 -14.59 -21.34
N GLY A 230 6.86 -13.59 -22.22
CA GLY A 230 5.85 -13.44 -23.27
C GLY A 230 5.89 -14.58 -24.28
N LYS A 231 5.74 -15.84 -23.83
CA LYS A 231 5.65 -16.99 -24.72
C LYS A 231 4.21 -17.14 -25.16
N GLU A 232 3.91 -16.51 -26.29
CA GLU A 232 2.93 -17.05 -27.24
C GLU A 232 3.38 -18.48 -27.56
N GLN A 233 2.61 -19.48 -27.13
CA GLN A 233 2.70 -20.81 -27.69
C GLN A 233 1.39 -21.08 -28.43
N ASN A 234 1.51 -21.10 -29.77
CA ASN A 234 0.55 -21.73 -30.68
C ASN A 234 0.39 -23.22 -30.36
#